data_AF-A0A7J7Q2F5-F1
#
_entry.id   AF-A0A7J7Q2F5-F1
#
_cell.length_a   1.000
_cell.length_b   1.000
_cell.length_c   1.000
_cell.angle_alpha   90.00
_cell.angle_beta   90.00
_cell.angle_gamma   90.00
#
_symmetry.space_group_name_H-M   'P 1'
#
loop_
_entity.id
_entity.type
_entity.pdbx_description
1 polymer ?
#
loop_
_entity_poly.entity_id
_entity_poly.type
_entity_poly.pdbx_seq_one_letter_code
_entity_poly.pdbx_strand_id
1 'polypeptide(L)'
;MASLDFVVDTFVGADGSRYYGTLRNGVPSGLGTCIWPNNCHYDGEWRNGVMHGFGTYVWKNGQRYDGEWKDGRREGIGIKTYVDGSMYDGFWRAGKKHGLGVFRPAPKSPTVGATATIMAGSRRLERSRGSSSSRAGLARRASPLAAACTMWRAARCWQRQRTMQQQEPRRQ
;
A
#
# COMPACT_ATOMS: atom_id res chain seq x y z
N MET A 1 31.03 -17.63 17.93
CA MET A 1 30.25 -16.51 18.50
C MET A 1 29.32 -16.02 17.41
N ALA A 2 28.00 -16.19 17.59
CA ALA A 2 27.03 -15.89 16.54
C ALA A 2 26.94 -14.38 16.34
N SER A 3 27.44 -13.90 15.20
CA SER A 3 27.28 -12.52 14.77
C SER A 3 25.79 -12.27 14.55
N LEU A 4 25.16 -11.54 15.47
CA LEU A 4 23.83 -10.98 15.25
C LEU A 4 23.97 -9.83 14.25
N ASP A 5 24.24 -10.20 12.99
CA ASP A 5 24.39 -9.27 11.87
C ASP A 5 23.13 -8.41 11.69
N PHE A 6 21.96 -8.90 12.13
CA PHE A 6 20.67 -8.25 11.98
C PHE A 6 20.11 -7.78 13.32
N VAL A 7 19.78 -6.49 13.40
CA VAL A 7 19.16 -5.86 14.57
C VAL A 7 17.96 -5.02 14.10
N VAL A 8 16.90 -4.94 14.89
CA VAL A 8 15.81 -3.98 14.65
C VAL A 8 16.12 -2.71 15.43
N ASP A 9 16.31 -1.60 14.72
CA ASP A 9 16.66 -0.32 15.33
C ASP A 9 16.24 0.86 14.44
N THR A 10 16.50 2.07 14.93
CA THR A 10 16.32 3.32 14.20
C THR A 10 17.65 3.78 13.60
N PHE A 11 17.63 4.25 12.35
CA PHE A 11 18.78 4.87 11.69
C PHE A 11 18.41 6.28 11.23
N VAL A 12 19.29 7.25 11.49
CA VAL A 12 19.13 8.63 11.03
C VAL A 12 20.15 8.89 9.92
N GLY A 13 19.66 9.14 8.71
CA GLY A 13 20.49 9.45 7.55
C GLY A 13 21.06 10.86 7.62
N ALA A 14 22.18 11.08 6.93
CA ALA A 14 22.79 12.40 6.79
C ALA A 14 21.88 13.43 6.11
N ASP A 15 20.91 12.96 5.33
CA ASP A 15 19.85 13.75 4.69
C ASP A 15 18.68 14.11 5.64
N GLY A 16 18.79 13.76 6.92
CA GLY A 16 17.74 13.94 7.92
C GLY A 16 16.62 12.91 7.81
N SER A 17 16.76 11.88 6.97
CA SER A 17 15.79 10.79 6.89
C SER A 17 15.83 9.93 8.15
N ARG A 18 14.67 9.39 8.54
CA ARG A 18 14.53 8.52 9.71
C ARG A 18 14.03 7.17 9.25
N TYR A 19 14.83 6.14 9.46
CA TYR A 19 14.53 4.76 9.16
C TYR A 19 14.17 4.00 10.44
N TYR A 20 13.18 3.13 10.35
CA TYR A 20 12.73 2.22 11.40
C TYR A 20 12.62 0.82 10.81
N GLY A 21 13.42 -0.13 11.28
CA GLY A 21 13.34 -1.50 10.80
C GLY A 21 14.62 -2.29 11.00
N THR A 22 14.80 -3.31 10.17
CA THR A 22 15.98 -4.16 10.26
C THR A 22 17.21 -3.44 9.71
N LEU A 23 18.28 -3.43 10.50
CA LEU A 23 19.62 -3.01 10.14
C LEU A 23 20.50 -4.24 10.02
N ARG A 24 21.39 -4.24 9.03
CA ARG A 24 22.50 -5.17 8.93
C ARG A 24 23.81 -4.40 8.99
N ASN A 25 24.66 -4.70 9.97
CA ASN A 25 25.91 -3.94 10.23
C ASN A 25 25.67 -2.42 10.32
N GLY A 26 24.58 -2.01 10.99
CA GLY A 26 24.20 -0.59 11.13
C GLY A 26 23.56 0.04 9.88
N VAL A 27 23.38 -0.71 8.79
CA VAL A 27 22.84 -0.21 7.52
C VAL A 27 21.44 -0.78 7.26
N PRO A 28 20.44 0.02 6.81
CA PRO A 28 19.11 -0.48 6.47
C PRO A 28 19.13 -1.69 5.53
N SER A 29 18.65 -2.84 6.00
CA SER A 29 18.65 -4.11 5.26
C SER A 29 17.57 -5.03 5.81
N GLY A 30 16.68 -5.52 4.96
CA GLY A 30 15.48 -6.27 5.36
C GLY A 30 14.23 -5.39 5.28
N LEU A 31 13.30 -5.53 6.21
CA LEU A 31 12.05 -4.79 6.19
C LEU A 31 12.15 -3.52 7.04
N GLY A 32 11.65 -2.41 6.53
CA GLY A 32 11.59 -1.17 7.30
C GLY A 32 10.80 -0.06 6.62
N THR A 33 10.61 1.01 7.39
CA THR A 33 9.96 2.25 6.97
C THR A 33 10.98 3.38 7.05
N CYS A 34 11.13 4.16 5.98
CA CYS A 34 11.91 5.40 5.99
C CYS A 34 10.99 6.60 5.75
N ILE A 35 11.19 7.66 6.53
CA ILE A 35 10.49 8.93 6.42
C ILE A 35 11.53 10.00 6.14
N TRP A 36 11.35 10.74 5.05
CA TRP A 36 12.22 11.84 4.66
C TRP A 36 11.67 13.18 5.17
N PRO A 37 12.53 14.21 5.37
CA PRO A 37 12.09 15.54 5.79
C PRO A 37 11.08 16.22 4.85
N ASN A 38 11.02 15.78 3.59
CA ASN A 38 10.07 16.27 2.59
C ASN A 38 8.67 15.63 2.70
N ASN A 39 8.38 14.89 3.78
CA ASN A 39 7.17 14.12 4.00
C ASN A 39 6.91 13.00 2.99
N CYS A 40 7.89 12.64 2.16
CA CYS A 40 7.85 11.36 1.47
C CYS A 40 8.12 10.25 2.48
N HIS A 41 7.57 9.07 2.23
CA HIS A 41 7.91 7.88 3.01
C HIS A 41 7.91 6.63 2.13
N TYR A 42 8.73 5.67 2.54
CA TYR A 42 8.83 4.36 1.92
C TYR A 42 8.63 3.30 2.98
N ASP A 43 7.73 2.37 2.72
CA ASP A 43 7.48 1.20 3.55
C ASP A 43 7.75 -0.04 2.71
N GLY A 44 8.87 -0.74 2.94
CA GLY A 44 9.26 -1.81 2.03
C GLY A 44 10.42 -2.65 2.50
N GLU A 45 10.98 -3.37 1.54
CA GLU A 45 12.24 -4.07 1.64
C GLU A 45 13.42 -3.13 1.32
N TRP A 46 14.55 -3.42 1.95
CA TRP A 46 15.79 -2.66 1.90
C TRP A 46 16.96 -3.61 1.72
N ARG A 47 17.97 -3.17 0.98
CA ARG A 47 19.23 -3.89 0.82
C ARG A 47 20.36 -2.90 0.80
N ASN A 48 21.28 -3.00 1.77
CA ASN A 48 22.47 -2.16 1.86
C ASN A 48 22.15 -0.64 1.78
N GLY A 49 21.10 -0.21 2.48
CA GLY A 49 20.70 1.19 2.56
C GLY A 49 19.81 1.67 1.40
N VAL A 50 19.50 0.80 0.45
CA VAL A 50 18.76 1.15 -0.77
C VAL A 50 17.42 0.41 -0.82
N MET A 51 16.36 1.10 -1.30
CA MET A 51 15.05 0.48 -1.53
C MET A 51 15.17 -0.66 -2.55
N HIS A 52 14.69 -1.84 -2.18
CA HIS A 52 14.75 -3.06 -3.00
C HIS A 52 13.51 -3.91 -2.70
N GLY A 53 13.14 -4.85 -3.57
CA GLY A 53 12.12 -5.85 -3.31
C GLY A 53 10.73 -5.24 -3.43
N PHE A 54 9.78 -5.66 -2.64
CA PHE A 54 8.45 -5.06 -2.65
C PHE A 54 8.34 -3.92 -1.62
N GLY A 55 7.73 -2.82 -2.06
CA GLY A 55 7.57 -1.65 -1.21
C GLY A 55 6.51 -0.67 -1.70
N THR A 56 6.00 0.10 -0.74
CA THR A 56 5.15 1.26 -0.97
C THR A 56 6.00 2.52 -0.85
N TYR A 57 5.96 3.38 -1.86
CA TYR A 57 6.45 4.76 -1.75
C TYR A 57 5.29 5.73 -1.86
N VAL A 58 5.23 6.69 -0.94
CA VAL A 58 4.28 7.81 -0.99
C VAL A 58 5.06 9.09 -1.16
N TRP A 59 4.75 9.82 -2.22
CA TRP A 59 5.33 11.12 -2.50
C TRP A 59 4.63 12.21 -1.69
N LYS A 60 5.32 13.33 -1.46
CA LYS A 60 4.80 14.52 -0.78
C LYS A 60 3.47 15.05 -1.34
N ASN A 61 3.20 14.81 -2.62
CA ASN A 61 1.99 15.24 -3.31
C ASN A 61 0.80 14.27 -3.13
N GLY A 62 0.95 13.20 -2.35
CA GLY A 62 -0.06 12.17 -2.16
C GLY A 62 -0.10 11.11 -3.27
N GLN A 63 0.75 11.21 -4.30
CA GLN A 63 0.94 10.09 -5.22
C GLN A 63 1.48 8.89 -4.44
N ARG A 64 1.17 7.69 -4.92
CA ARG A 64 1.56 6.45 -4.29
C ARG A 64 2.02 5.44 -5.33
N TYR A 65 3.04 4.67 -5.00
CA TYR A 65 3.45 3.52 -5.78
C TYR A 65 3.56 2.32 -4.87
N ASP A 66 2.95 1.22 -5.27
CA ASP A 66 3.06 -0.08 -4.62
C ASP A 66 3.59 -1.06 -5.66
N GLY A 67 4.75 -1.66 -5.42
CA GLY A 67 5.31 -2.58 -6.39
C GLY A 67 6.75 -2.95 -6.09
N GLU A 68 7.41 -3.49 -7.11
CA GLU A 68 8.81 -3.89 -7.03
C GLU A 68 9.76 -2.70 -7.17
N TRP A 69 10.89 -2.84 -6.48
CA TRP A 69 11.99 -1.90 -6.39
C TRP A 69 13.31 -2.63 -6.61
N LYS A 70 14.21 -1.98 -7.34
CA LYS A 70 15.59 -2.43 -7.54
C LYS A 70 16.50 -1.22 -7.56
N ASP A 71 17.51 -1.22 -6.69
CA ASP A 71 18.51 -0.15 -6.59
C ASP A 71 17.88 1.26 -6.52
N GLY A 72 16.82 1.40 -5.70
CA GLY A 72 16.13 2.68 -5.50
C GLY A 72 15.18 3.09 -6.62
N ARG A 73 15.00 2.24 -7.65
CA ARG A 73 14.14 2.51 -8.80
C ARG A 73 12.97 1.55 -8.83
N ARG A 74 11.83 2.03 -9.33
CA ARG A 74 10.65 1.20 -9.61
C ARG A 74 10.99 0.25 -10.76
N GLU A 75 10.79 -1.03 -10.51
CA GLU A 75 11.12 -2.15 -11.39
C GLU A 75 9.95 -3.15 -11.37
N GLY A 76 9.91 -4.13 -12.27
CA GLY A 76 8.97 -5.24 -12.20
C GLY A 76 7.50 -4.81 -12.24
N ILE A 77 6.67 -5.46 -11.43
CA ILE A 77 5.22 -5.20 -11.37
C ILE A 77 4.93 -4.11 -10.34
N GLY A 78 4.05 -3.16 -10.70
CA GLY A 78 3.62 -2.15 -9.73
C GLY A 78 2.40 -1.33 -10.14
N ILE A 79 1.72 -0.81 -9.12
CA ILE A 79 0.59 0.09 -9.23
C ILE A 79 1.04 1.49 -8.82
N LYS A 80 0.87 2.47 -9.71
CA LYS A 80 0.98 3.88 -9.38
C LYS A 80 -0.40 4.51 -9.28
N THR A 81 -0.73 5.05 -8.11
CA THR A 81 -1.91 5.87 -7.85
C THR A 81 -1.53 7.34 -7.94
N TYR A 82 -2.30 8.09 -8.70
CA TYR A 82 -2.13 9.52 -8.92
C TYR A 82 -3.01 10.33 -7.95
N VAL A 83 -2.72 11.63 -7.83
CA VAL A 83 -3.41 12.54 -6.91
C VAL A 83 -4.89 12.68 -7.25
N ASP A 84 -5.22 12.60 -8.54
CA ASP A 84 -6.60 12.64 -9.04
C ASP A 84 -7.39 11.36 -8.75
N GLY A 85 -6.75 10.33 -8.19
CA GLY A 85 -7.35 9.01 -7.96
C GLY A 85 -7.31 8.10 -9.19
N SER A 86 -6.77 8.55 -10.32
CA SER A 86 -6.43 7.66 -11.43
C SER A 86 -5.30 6.72 -11.01
N MET A 87 -5.18 5.58 -11.69
CA MET A 87 -4.14 4.61 -11.40
C MET A 87 -3.62 3.92 -12.64
N TYR A 88 -2.34 3.57 -12.61
CA TYR A 88 -1.67 2.74 -13.60
C TYR A 88 -1.21 1.45 -12.93
N ASP A 89 -1.66 0.31 -13.46
CA ASP A 89 -1.29 -1.03 -13.01
C ASP A 89 -0.53 -1.72 -14.15
N GLY A 90 0.77 -1.95 -14.01
CA GLY A 90 1.58 -2.48 -15.11
C GLY A 90 3.04 -2.74 -14.76
N PHE A 91 3.85 -2.99 -15.79
CA PHE A 91 5.28 -3.20 -15.63
C PHE A 91 6.08 -1.89 -15.57
N TRP A 92 7.20 -1.94 -14.88
CA TRP A 92 8.12 -0.84 -14.64
C TRP A 92 9.55 -1.29 -14.93
N ARG A 93 10.34 -0.41 -15.52
CA ARG A 93 11.77 -0.63 -15.76
C ARG A 93 12.52 0.68 -15.57
N ALA A 94 13.53 0.67 -14.69
CA ALA A 94 14.34 1.85 -14.38
C ALA A 94 13.51 3.11 -14.07
N GLY A 95 12.41 2.96 -13.32
CA GLY A 95 11.55 4.06 -12.91
C GLY A 95 10.52 4.53 -13.95
N LYS A 96 10.46 3.91 -15.14
CA LYS A 96 9.52 4.27 -16.21
C LYS A 96 8.50 3.17 -16.41
N LYS A 97 7.28 3.54 -16.82
CA LYS A 97 6.25 2.59 -17.27
C LYS A 97 6.83 1.81 -18.45
N HIS A 98 6.69 0.49 -18.42
CA HIS A 98 7.22 -0.39 -19.45
C HIS A 98 6.27 -1.56 -19.69
N GLY A 99 6.38 -2.22 -20.85
CA GLY A 99 5.58 -3.41 -21.17
C GLY A 99 4.06 -3.20 -21.08
N LEU A 100 3.36 -4.24 -20.64
CA LEU A 100 1.91 -4.23 -20.49
C LEU A 100 1.48 -3.44 -19.25
N GLY A 101 0.39 -2.69 -19.38
CA GLY A 101 -0.24 -2.03 -18.26
C GLY A 101 -1.63 -1.51 -18.57
N VAL A 102 -2.43 -1.37 -17.53
CA VAL A 102 -3.81 -0.88 -17.56
C VAL A 102 -3.87 0.46 -16.85
N PHE A 103 -4.28 1.49 -17.58
CA PHE A 103 -4.61 2.78 -16.99
C PHE A 103 -6.11 2.82 -16.66
N ARG A 104 -6.42 3.19 -15.42
CA ARG A 104 -7.79 3.42 -14.94
C ARG A 104 -7.93 4.91 -14.61
N PRO A 105 -8.81 5.65 -15.32
CA PRO A 105 -9.04 7.05 -15.02
C PRO A 105 -9.64 7.21 -13.63
N ALA A 106 -9.50 8.42 -13.08
CA ALA A 106 -10.15 8.79 -11.83
C ALA A 106 -11.66 8.55 -11.90
N PRO A 107 -12.31 8.12 -10.80
CA PRO A 107 -13.76 8.14 -10.74
C PRO A 107 -14.22 9.58 -10.99
N LYS A 108 -15.13 9.78 -11.95
CA LYS A 108 -15.87 11.03 -12.02
C LYS A 108 -16.56 11.19 -10.67
N SER A 109 -16.38 12.35 -10.01
CA SER A 109 -16.99 12.67 -8.71
C SER A 109 -18.40 12.09 -8.63
N PRO A 110 -18.85 11.55 -7.47
CA PRO A 110 -20.29 11.44 -7.28
C PRO A 110 -20.85 12.83 -7.56
N THR A 111 -21.80 12.94 -8.48
CA THR A 111 -22.51 14.19 -8.75
C THR A 111 -23.02 14.70 -7.40
N VAL A 112 -22.34 15.67 -6.81
CA VAL A 112 -22.80 16.39 -5.61
C VAL A 112 -23.95 17.25 -6.10
N GLY A 113 -25.12 16.63 -6.21
CA GLY A 113 -26.30 17.19 -6.87
C GLY A 113 -27.55 16.33 -6.75
N ALA A 114 -27.55 15.30 -5.90
CA ALA A 114 -28.80 14.77 -5.35
C ALA A 114 -29.00 15.44 -3.98
N THR A 115 -29.49 16.68 -3.99
CA THR A 115 -30.10 17.26 -2.79
C THR A 115 -31.21 16.31 -2.35
N ALA A 116 -30.97 15.56 -1.28
CA ALA A 116 -31.99 14.79 -0.61
C ALA A 116 -32.99 15.78 -0.01
N THR A 117 -34.02 16.16 -0.78
CA THR A 117 -35.20 16.80 -0.23
C THR A 117 -35.89 15.75 0.64
N ILE A 118 -35.66 15.83 1.95
CA ILE A 118 -36.48 15.16 2.94
C ILE A 118 -37.87 15.82 2.86
N MET A 119 -38.78 15.24 2.08
CA MET A 119 -40.20 15.43 2.33
C MET A 119 -40.67 14.30 3.22
N ALA A 120 -40.93 14.66 4.48
CA ALA A 120 -41.70 13.87 5.41
C ALA A 120 -43.04 13.47 4.76
N GLY A 121 -43.34 12.18 4.78
CA GLY A 121 -44.58 11.62 4.29
C GLY A 121 -44.81 10.27 4.92
N SER A 122 -45.36 10.30 6.13
CA SER A 122 -45.87 9.13 6.85
C SER A 122 -46.85 8.35 5.97
N ARG A 123 -46.53 7.09 5.65
CA ARG A 123 -47.53 6.06 5.36
C ARG A 123 -46.98 4.67 5.67
N ARG A 124 -47.80 3.94 6.43
CA ARG A 124 -47.55 2.68 7.12
C ARG A 124 -48.08 1.51 6.28
N LEU A 125 -47.48 0.33 6.48
CA LEU A 125 -47.80 -1.04 6.00
C LEU A 125 -47.45 -1.29 4.51
N GLU A 126 -46.86 -2.41 4.10
CA GLU A 126 -47.12 -3.79 4.52
C GLU A 126 -45.96 -4.76 4.20
N ARG A 127 -46.04 -5.97 4.74
CA ARG A 127 -45.02 -7.04 4.74
C ARG A 127 -45.34 -8.08 3.66
N SER A 128 -44.45 -8.33 2.70
CA SER A 128 -44.38 -9.62 1.96
C SER A 128 -43.00 -9.77 1.29
N ARG A 129 -42.20 -10.73 1.76
CA ARG A 129 -41.88 -12.02 1.11
C ARG A 129 -41.20 -11.89 -0.26
N GLY A 130 -39.89 -12.11 -0.24
CA GLY A 130 -39.17 -13.05 -1.12
C GLY A 130 -39.24 -12.82 -2.62
N SER A 131 -38.14 -12.29 -3.17
CA SER A 131 -37.67 -12.69 -4.49
C SER A 131 -36.16 -12.50 -4.54
N SER A 132 -35.46 -13.63 -4.50
CA SER A 132 -34.04 -13.76 -4.77
C SER A 132 -33.79 -13.40 -6.24
N SER A 133 -33.45 -12.14 -6.52
CA SER A 133 -32.72 -11.80 -7.74
C SER A 133 -31.23 -11.94 -7.44
N SER A 134 -30.65 -12.92 -8.10
CA SER A 134 -29.22 -13.17 -8.15
C SER A 134 -28.49 -11.87 -8.50
N ARG A 135 -27.76 -11.31 -7.53
CA ARG A 135 -26.68 -10.40 -7.82
C ARG A 135 -25.60 -11.21 -8.52
N ALA A 136 -25.73 -11.36 -9.84
CA ALA A 136 -24.58 -11.56 -10.71
C ALA A 136 -23.80 -10.23 -10.71
N GLY A 137 -23.18 -9.92 -9.56
CA GLY A 137 -22.11 -8.95 -9.53
C GLY A 137 -21.04 -9.49 -10.46
N LEU A 138 -20.86 -8.82 -11.60
CA LEU A 138 -19.67 -8.97 -12.41
C LEU A 138 -18.49 -8.82 -11.45
N ALA A 139 -17.94 -9.95 -11.00
CA ALA A 139 -16.72 -9.98 -10.25
C ALA A 139 -15.70 -9.31 -11.16
N ARG A 140 -15.41 -8.04 -10.87
CA ARG A 140 -14.35 -7.28 -11.53
C ARG A 140 -13.14 -8.18 -11.44
N ARG A 141 -12.73 -8.81 -12.55
CA ARG A 141 -11.55 -9.66 -12.58
C ARG A 141 -10.42 -8.80 -12.04
N ALA A 142 -10.00 -9.08 -10.81
CA ALA A 142 -8.89 -8.38 -10.20
C ALA A 142 -7.69 -8.65 -11.11
N SER A 143 -7.02 -7.58 -11.54
CA SER A 143 -5.79 -7.70 -12.31
C SER A 143 -4.83 -8.61 -11.54
N PRO A 144 -4.24 -9.65 -12.16
CA PRO A 144 -3.28 -10.52 -11.49
C PRO A 144 -2.09 -9.74 -10.92
N LEU A 145 -1.76 -8.58 -11.51
CA LEU A 145 -0.74 -7.65 -11.01
C LEU A 145 -1.16 -6.97 -9.70
N ALA A 146 -2.44 -6.59 -9.60
CA ALA A 146 -3.01 -6.07 -8.36
C ALA A 146 -3.08 -7.12 -7.24
N ALA A 147 -3.13 -8.41 -7.58
CA ALA A 147 -3.10 -9.47 -6.59
C ALA A 147 -1.74 -9.52 -5.87
N ALA A 148 -0.62 -9.36 -6.58
CA ALA A 148 0.73 -9.34 -5.97
C ALA A 148 0.90 -8.18 -4.98
N CYS A 149 0.49 -6.96 -5.35
CA CYS A 149 0.50 -5.80 -4.43
C CYS A 149 -0.44 -6.01 -3.22
N THR A 150 -1.62 -6.60 -3.45
CA THR A 150 -2.57 -6.90 -2.36
C THR A 150 -2.00 -7.95 -1.40
N MET A 151 -1.37 -9.00 -1.92
CA MET A 151 -0.71 -10.03 -1.12
C MET A 151 0.42 -9.46 -0.29
N TRP A 152 1.26 -8.58 -0.86
CA TRP A 152 2.33 -7.92 -0.10
C TRP A 152 1.77 -7.05 1.04
N ARG A 153 0.70 -6.28 0.79
CA ARG A 153 0.02 -5.51 1.84
C ARG A 153 -0.57 -6.40 2.93
N ALA A 154 -1.19 -7.51 2.54
CA ALA A 154 -1.75 -8.48 3.48
C ALA A 154 -0.66 -9.15 4.32
N ALA A 155 0.45 -9.55 3.69
CA ALA A 155 1.62 -10.11 4.36
C ALA A 155 2.23 -9.11 5.35
N ARG A 156 2.32 -7.82 4.99
CA ARG A 156 2.79 -6.76 5.90
C ARG A 156 1.82 -6.50 7.04
N CYS A 157 0.51 -6.49 6.78
CA CYS A 157 -0.51 -6.35 7.81
C CYS A 157 -0.39 -7.48 8.83
N TRP A 158 -0.25 -8.72 8.35
CA TRP A 158 -0.06 -9.89 9.18
C TRP A 158 1.25 -9.85 9.98
N GLN A 159 2.35 -9.43 9.35
CA GLN A 159 3.65 -9.33 10.01
C GLN A 159 3.67 -8.25 11.11
N ARG A 160 3.00 -7.11 10.88
CA ARG A 160 2.81 -6.05 11.90
C ARG A 160 1.96 -6.54 13.08
N GLN A 161 0.87 -7.26 12.82
CA GLN A 161 0.03 -7.86 13.87
C GLN A 161 0.82 -8.85 14.74
N ARG A 162 1.65 -9.68 14.11
CA ARG A 162 2.46 -10.68 14.81
C ARG A 162 3.57 -10.04 15.67
N THR A 163 4.22 -8.98 15.20
CA THR A 163 5.18 -8.23 16.02
C THR A 163 4.53 -7.52 17.21
N MET A 164 3.28 -7.06 17.08
CA MET A 164 2.56 -6.44 18.21
C MET A 164 2.15 -7.46 19.26
N GLN A 165 1.74 -8.67 18.86
CA GLN A 165 1.42 -9.75 19.82
C GLN A 165 2.66 -10.31 20.57
N GLN A 166 3.86 -10.13 20.03
CA GLN A 166 5.10 -10.53 20.72
C GLN A 166 5.61 -9.47 21.72
N GLN A 167 5.05 -8.26 21.71
CA GLN A 167 5.43 -7.16 22.60
C GLN A 167 4.50 -6.98 23.80
N GLU A 168 3.47 -7.83 23.98
CA GLU A 168 2.70 -7.83 25.22
C GLU A 168 3.59 -8.31 26.38
N PRO A 169 3.87 -7.46 27.39
CA PRO A 169 4.55 -7.95 28.58
C PRO A 169 3.67 -9.03 29.20
N ARG A 170 4.27 -10.19 29.52
CA ARG A 170 3.59 -11.20 30.34
C ARG A 170 3.12 -10.49 31.60
N ARG A 171 1.80 -10.24 31.70
CA ARG A 171 1.18 -9.82 32.95
C ARG A 171 1.49 -10.92 33.97
N GLN A 172 2.33 -10.60 34.94
CA GLN A 172 2.46 -11.36 36.17
C GLN A 172 1.31 -10.98 37.08
#